data_AF-A0A0D0BUF9-F1
#
_entry.id   AF-A0A0D0BUF9-F1
#
_cell.length_a   1.000
_cell.length_b   1.000
_cell.length_c   1.000
_cell.angle_alpha   90.00
_cell.angle_beta   90.00
_cell.angle_gamma   90.00
#
_symmetry.space_group_name_H-M   'P 1'
#
loop_
_entity.id
_entity.type
_entity.pdbx_description
1 polymer ?
#
loop_
_entity_poly.entity_id
_entity_poly.type
_entity_poly.pdbx_seq_one_letter_code
_entity_poly.pdbx_strand_id
1 'polypeptide(L)'
;NNTILTATVNFQNISYLNGHSIVYLHMSHYTSAMVSNTCLLDLTLWHWHLRYIDHKTIKSMVKLKLVKGLIITDSTQPDPICEHCLAGKQY
;
A
#
# COMPACT_ATOMS: atom_id res chain seq x y z
N ASN A 1 14.30 23.65 1.50
CA ASN A 1 12.88 23.85 1.13
C ASN A 1 12.42 22.72 0.22
N ASN A 2 11.77 21.69 0.75
CA ASN A 2 11.13 20.63 -0.05
C ASN A 2 9.62 20.92 -0.14
N THR A 3 9.25 21.84 -1.02
CA THR A 3 7.85 22.13 -1.30
C THR A 3 7.34 21.09 -2.31
N ILE A 4 6.50 20.16 -1.85
CA ILE A 4 6.05 18.99 -2.63
C ILE A 4 4.72 19.25 -3.35
N LEU A 5 3.93 20.18 -2.81
CA LEU A 5 2.64 20.62 -3.34
C LEU A 5 2.64 22.15 -3.42
N THR A 6 2.12 22.70 -4.52
CA THR A 6 1.98 24.14 -4.70
C THR A 6 0.59 24.48 -5.17
N ALA A 7 -0.06 25.45 -4.53
CA ALA A 7 -1.34 25.97 -4.99
C ALA A 7 -1.11 27.12 -5.97
N THR A 8 -1.85 27.13 -7.09
CA THR A 8 -1.85 28.25 -8.05
C THR A 8 -3.27 28.64 -8.40
N VAL A 9 -3.50 29.93 -8.60
CA VAL A 9 -4.77 30.46 -9.10
C VAL A 9 -4.52 31.11 -10.45
N ASN A 10 -5.31 30.76 -11.47
CA ASN A 10 -5.18 31.37 -12.80
C ASN A 10 -5.93 32.71 -12.88
N PHE A 11 -5.80 33.42 -14.01
CA PHE A 11 -6.49 34.69 -14.25
C PHE A 11 -8.02 34.59 -14.33
N GLN A 12 -8.56 33.36 -14.41
CA GLN A 12 -9.99 33.08 -14.37
C GLN A 12 -10.48 32.73 -12.95
N ASN A 13 -9.66 32.96 -11.91
CA ASN A 13 -9.93 32.58 -10.52
C ASN A 13 -10.14 31.07 -10.30
N ILE A 14 -9.59 30.21 -11.15
CA ILE A 14 -9.61 28.77 -10.96
C ILE A 14 -8.38 28.38 -10.13
N SER A 15 -8.61 27.71 -9.01
CA SER A 15 -7.57 27.19 -8.12
C SER A 15 -7.14 25.78 -8.52
N TYR A 16 -5.82 25.56 -8.59
CA TYR A 16 -5.18 24.27 -8.87
C TYR A 16 -4.28 23.89 -7.70
N LEU A 17 -4.29 22.60 -7.36
CA LEU A 17 -3.29 21.98 -6.50
C LEU A 17 -2.30 21.23 -7.40
N ASN A 18 -1.11 21.78 -7.56
CA ASN A 18 -0.06 21.19 -8.36
C ASN A 18 0.79 20.25 -7.50
N GLY A 19 0.87 18.99 -7.90
CA GLY A 19 1.78 18.01 -7.33
C GLY A 19 2.71 17.46 -8.41
N HIS A 20 3.89 17.00 -7.99
CA HIS A 20 4.81 16.29 -8.88
C HIS A 20 4.90 14.84 -8.46
N SER A 21 4.48 13.93 -9.34
CA SER A 21 4.64 12.48 -9.13
C SER A 21 5.91 12.01 -9.81
N ILE A 22 6.82 11.42 -9.05
CA ILE A 22 8.01 10.78 -9.61
C ILE A 22 7.60 9.41 -10.14
N VAL A 23 7.64 9.24 -11.45
CA VAL A 23 7.41 7.95 -12.12
C VAL A 23 8.75 7.27 -12.33
N TYR A 24 8.96 6.14 -11.66
CA TYR A 24 10.17 5.34 -11.83
C TYR A 24 10.09 4.52 -13.13
N LEU A 25 10.63 5.07 -14.22
CA LEU A 25 10.58 4.51 -15.59
C LEU A 25 11.19 3.11 -15.75
N HIS A 26 11.99 2.66 -14.78
CA HIS A 26 12.64 1.35 -14.77
C HIS A 26 12.31 0.55 -13.50
N MET A 27 11.11 0.76 -12.96
CA MET A 27 10.61 0.01 -11.82
C MET A 27 9.24 -0.54 -12.18
N SER A 28 9.02 -1.84 -11.98
CA SER A 28 7.70 -2.42 -12.16
C SER A 28 6.67 -1.71 -11.27
N HIS A 29 5.42 -1.58 -11.76
CA HIS A 29 4.35 -0.83 -11.08
C HIS A 29 4.17 -1.22 -9.59
N TYR A 30 4.40 -2.50 -9.25
CA TYR A 30 4.32 -2.96 -7.86
C TYR A 30 5.46 -2.41 -6.99
N THR A 31 6.65 -2.24 -7.55
CA THR A 31 7.83 -1.74 -6.83
C THR A 31 7.75 -0.22 -6.63
N SER A 32 7.17 0.53 -7.58
CA SER A 32 6.90 1.96 -7.36
C SER A 32 5.88 2.17 -6.22
N ALA A 33 4.84 1.33 -6.15
CA ALA A 33 3.87 1.37 -5.06
C ALA A 33 4.51 1.04 -3.70
N MET A 34 5.44 0.07 -3.67
CA MET A 34 6.20 -0.25 -2.45
C MET A 34 7.05 0.93 -1.96
N VAL A 35 7.72 1.66 -2.86
CA VAL A 35 8.61 2.78 -2.49
C VAL A 35 7.82 4.00 -2.00
N SER A 36 6.58 4.18 -2.47
CA SER A 36 5.70 5.25 -2.00
C SER A 36 5.00 4.94 -0.66
N ASN A 37 5.04 3.70 -0.17
CA ASN A 37 4.32 3.33 1.03
C ASN A 37 5.05 3.84 2.27
N THR A 38 4.39 4.67 3.08
CA THR A 38 4.94 5.18 4.34
C THR A 38 4.81 4.19 5.49
N CYS A 39 4.01 3.12 5.31
CA CYS A 39 3.83 2.06 6.29
C CYS A 39 4.75 0.87 6.02
N LEU A 40 5.11 0.14 7.08
CA LEU A 40 5.79 -1.14 6.95
C LEU A 40 4.90 -2.09 6.14
N LEU A 41 5.49 -2.75 5.14
CA LEU A 41 4.81 -3.80 4.35
C LEU A 41 4.81 -5.09 5.17
N ASP A 42 4.08 -5.06 6.27
CA ASP A 42 3.94 -6.17 7.20
C ASP A 42 2.80 -7.11 6.76
N LEU A 43 2.68 -8.22 7.48
CA LEU A 43 1.67 -9.23 7.21
C LEU A 43 0.24 -8.71 7.44
N THR A 44 0.04 -7.77 8.37
CA THR A 44 -1.26 -7.14 8.69
C THR A 44 -1.75 -6.27 7.53
N LEU A 45 -0.85 -5.48 6.94
CA LEU A 45 -1.16 -4.63 5.80
C LEU A 45 -1.59 -5.45 4.58
N TRP A 46 -0.87 -6.54 4.29
CA TRP A 46 -1.27 -7.46 3.22
C TRP A 46 -2.60 -8.16 3.52
N HIS A 47 -2.88 -8.46 4.79
CA HIS A 47 -4.17 -8.97 5.22
C HIS A 47 -5.30 -7.98 4.89
N TRP A 48 -5.13 -6.69 5.15
CA TRP A 48 -6.12 -5.67 4.79
C TRP A 48 -6.26 -5.47 3.28
N HIS A 49 -5.15 -5.32 2.55
CA HIS A 49 -5.16 -5.12 1.10
C HIS A 49 -5.84 -6.26 0.34
N LEU A 50 -5.69 -7.49 0.83
CA LEU A 50 -6.30 -8.68 0.22
C LEU A 50 -7.71 -8.98 0.75
N ARG A 51 -8.39 -8.00 1.35
CA ARG A 51 -9.75 -8.16 1.94
C ARG A 51 -9.81 -9.27 2.98
N TYR A 52 -8.88 -9.22 3.92
CA TYR A 52 -8.88 -10.05 5.11
C TYR A 52 -8.74 -11.56 4.81
N ILE A 53 -7.94 -11.92 3.79
CA ILE A 53 -7.53 -13.31 3.54
C ILE A 53 -6.69 -13.79 4.74
N ASP A 54 -6.85 -15.05 5.13
CA ASP A 54 -6.16 -15.58 6.29
C ASP A 54 -4.62 -15.43 6.17
N HIS A 55 -3.99 -15.12 7.30
CA HIS A 55 -2.56 -14.91 7.38
C HIS A 55 -1.74 -16.13 6.90
N LYS A 56 -2.27 -17.35 7.00
CA LYS A 56 -1.61 -18.58 6.55
C LYS A 56 -1.57 -18.66 5.03
N THR A 57 -2.64 -18.29 4.35
CA THR A 57 -2.72 -18.19 2.89
C THR A 57 -1.76 -17.13 2.39
N ILE A 58 -1.73 -15.94 3.01
CA ILE A 58 -0.78 -14.88 2.63
C ILE A 58 0.66 -15.37 2.78
N LYS A 59 1.03 -15.96 3.92
CA LYS A 59 2.35 -16.57 4.13
C LYS A 59 2.67 -17.65 3.07
N SER A 60 1.68 -18.44 2.68
CA SER A 60 1.86 -19.48 1.65
C SER A 60 2.08 -18.85 0.27
N MET A 61 1.37 -17.77 -0.07
CA MET A 61 1.57 -17.03 -1.32
C MET A 61 2.97 -16.43 -1.41
N VAL A 62 3.49 -15.87 -0.30
CA VAL A 62 4.89 -15.39 -0.21
C VAL A 62 5.86 -16.55 -0.44
N LYS A 63 5.69 -17.63 0.34
CA LYS A 63 6.61 -18.80 0.32
C LYS A 63 6.66 -19.45 -1.05
N LEU A 64 5.51 -19.60 -1.70
CA LEU A 64 5.38 -20.22 -3.02
C LEU A 64 5.59 -19.22 -4.17
N LYS A 65 5.90 -17.95 -3.86
CA LYS A 65 6.10 -16.86 -4.84
C LYS A 65 4.95 -16.74 -5.85
N LEU A 66 3.71 -16.90 -5.39
CA LEU A 66 2.51 -16.92 -6.24
C LEU A 66 2.09 -15.53 -6.73
N VAL A 67 2.52 -14.47 -6.05
CA VAL A 67 2.15 -13.09 -6.38
C VAL A 67 3.40 -12.24 -6.55
N LYS A 68 3.52 -11.60 -7.70
CA LYS A 68 4.61 -10.68 -8.01
C LYS A 68 4.43 -9.38 -7.20
N GLY A 69 5.46 -8.98 -6.46
CA GLY A 69 5.45 -7.75 -5.66
C GLY A 69 4.85 -7.89 -4.26
N LEU A 70 4.37 -9.09 -3.89
CA LEU A 70 3.97 -9.37 -2.51
C LEU A 70 5.22 -9.70 -1.69
N ILE A 71 5.66 -8.73 -0.89
CA ILE A 71 6.87 -8.81 -0.08
C ILE A 71 6.49 -8.41 1.34
N ILE A 72 6.87 -9.26 2.30
CA ILE A 72 6.71 -8.97 3.73
C ILE A 72 8.08 -8.52 4.22
N THR A 73 8.21 -7.23 4.54
CA THR A 73 9.49 -6.63 4.98
C THR A 73 9.66 -6.66 6.50
N ASP A 74 8.56 -6.82 7.23
CA ASP A 74 8.55 -6.92 8.69
C ASP A 74 7.97 -8.27 9.13
N SER A 75 8.71 -8.95 10.01
CA SER A 75 8.34 -10.25 10.58
C SER A 75 7.63 -10.14 11.94
N THR A 76 7.29 -8.94 12.39
CA THR A 76 6.43 -8.75 13.56
C THR A 76 5.16 -9.59 13.43
N GLN A 77 4.80 -10.24 14.53
CA GLN A 77 3.63 -11.08 14.55
C GLN A 77 2.38 -10.17 14.57
N PRO A 78 1.44 -10.35 13.63
CA PRO A 78 0.22 -9.55 13.61
C PRO A 78 -0.59 -9.82 14.86
N ASP A 79 -1.42 -8.85 15.24
CA ASP A 79 -2.41 -9.03 16.30
C ASP A 79 -3.27 -10.28 15.97
N PRO A 80 -3.41 -11.23 16.90
CA PRO A 80 -4.25 -12.40 16.68
C PRO A 80 -5.71 -12.04 16.41
N ILE A 81 -6.15 -10.84 16.80
CA ILE A 81 -7.51 -10.34 16.63
C ILE A 81 -7.52 -9.29 15.51
N CYS A 82 -8.30 -9.56 14.47
CA CYS A 82 -8.66 -8.54 13.48
C CYS A 82 -10.14 -8.21 13.64
N GLU A 83 -10.46 -6.97 14.06
CA GLU A 83 -11.84 -6.50 14.26
C GLU A 83 -12.71 -6.70 13.01
N HIS A 84 -12.14 -6.45 11.83
CA HIS A 84 -12.85 -6.63 10.56
C HIS A 84 -13.12 -8.11 10.24
N CYS A 85 -12.24 -9.02 10.65
CA CYS A 85 -12.54 -10.45 10.56
C CYS A 85 -13.62 -10.86 11.56
N LEU A 86 -13.59 -10.32 12.78
CA LEU A 86 -14.57 -10.59 13.82
C LEU A 86 -15.97 -10.09 13.46
N ALA A 87 -16.05 -8.91 12.83
CA ALA A 87 -17.30 -8.35 12.30
C ALA A 87 -17.91 -9.20 11.18
N GLY A 88 -17.18 -10.22 10.70
CA GLY A 88 -17.57 -11.14 9.66
C GLY A 88 -17.15 -10.66 8.28
N LYS A 89 -16.75 -11.61 7.42
CA LYS A 89 -16.62 -11.36 5.99
C LYS A 89 -18.00 -11.03 5.45
N GLN A 90 -18.28 -9.74 5.24
CA GLN A 90 -19.45 -9.33 4.48
C GLN A 90 -19.11 -9.57 3.00
N TYR A 91 -19.46 -10.76 2.51
CA TYR A 91 -19.40 -11.11 1.10
C TYR A 91 -20.43 -10.30 0.30
#